data_AF-A0A7S0FP21-F1
#
_entry.id   AF-A0A7S0FP21-F1
#
_cell.length_a   1.000
_cell.length_b   1.000
_cell.length_c   1.000
_cell.angle_alpha   90.00
_cell.angle_beta   90.00
_cell.angle_gamma   90.00
#
_symmetry.space_group_name_H-M   'P 1'
#
loop_
_entity.id
_entity.type
_entity.pdbx_description
1 polymer ?
#
loop_
_entity_poly.entity_id
_entity_poly.type
_entity_poly.pdbx_seq_one_letter_code
_entity_poly.pdbx_strand_id
1 'polypeptide(L)'
;LCESASKASNDFSGLLLLYSATGNAAGMEELAKAAEEGGKTNVAFVAYLLTGNVEACADLLIATKRLPEAAFFARTYLPGRVDEIVQLWREDLSKISESAANALAMPSENPDLFPDQAFAVQVEQMFMAQRDAVKASGVPASDYPTAKEDLDLNLIELIKARGGGGAPPPPPPAAPAAPD
;
A
#
# COMPACT_ATOMS: atom_id res chain seq x y z
N LEU A 1 -25.72 14.07 -11.13
CA LEU A 1 -26.83 13.14 -11.44
C LEU A 1 -26.39 11.69 -11.36
N CYS A 2 -25.41 11.24 -12.16
CA CYS A 2 -24.89 9.86 -12.10
C CYS A 2 -24.36 9.50 -10.70
N GLU A 3 -23.45 10.31 -10.14
CA GLU A 3 -22.90 10.09 -8.79
C GLU A 3 -23.98 9.99 -7.71
N SER A 4 -24.92 10.94 -7.69
CA SER A 4 -26.01 10.98 -6.70
C SER A 4 -26.92 9.75 -6.81
N ALA A 5 -27.19 9.27 -8.03
CA ALA A 5 -27.99 8.07 -8.26
C ALA A 5 -27.24 6.81 -7.78
N SER A 6 -25.95 6.67 -8.10
CA SER A 6 -25.14 5.53 -7.68
C SER A 6 -24.93 5.49 -6.16
N LYS A 7 -24.79 6.66 -5.50
CA LYS A 7 -24.80 6.78 -4.02
C LYS A 7 -26.12 6.30 -3.43
N ALA A 8 -27.26 6.72 -4.02
CA ALA A 8 -28.58 6.32 -3.53
C ALA A 8 -28.87 4.81 -3.73
N SER A 9 -28.31 4.19 -4.76
CA SER A 9 -28.51 2.76 -5.05
C SER A 9 -27.43 1.85 -4.45
N ASN A 10 -26.46 2.38 -3.69
CA ASN A 10 -25.28 1.64 -3.21
C ASN A 10 -24.54 0.90 -4.34
N ASP A 11 -24.47 1.52 -5.54
CA ASP A 11 -23.72 0.97 -6.67
C ASP A 11 -22.24 1.35 -6.53
N PHE A 12 -21.54 0.62 -5.65
CA PHE A 12 -20.13 0.85 -5.36
C PHE A 12 -19.22 0.64 -6.58
N SER A 13 -19.58 -0.28 -7.49
CA SER A 13 -18.81 -0.53 -8.71
C SER A 13 -18.92 0.62 -9.70
N GLY A 14 -20.12 1.18 -9.87
CA GLY A 14 -20.33 2.38 -10.70
C GLY A 14 -19.60 3.60 -10.12
N LEU A 15 -19.63 3.78 -8.81
CA LEU A 15 -18.88 4.84 -8.12
C LEU A 15 -17.37 4.67 -8.28
N LEU A 16 -16.84 3.45 -8.17
CA LEU A 16 -15.42 3.15 -8.36
C LEU A 16 -14.95 3.56 -9.77
N LEU A 17 -15.74 3.20 -10.79
CA LEU A 17 -15.43 3.56 -12.17
C LEU A 17 -15.48 5.08 -12.37
N LEU A 18 -16.52 5.74 -11.84
CA LEU A 18 -16.69 7.19 -11.97
C LEU A 18 -15.55 7.95 -11.28
N TYR A 19 -15.20 7.59 -10.04
CA TYR A 19 -14.16 8.27 -9.29
C TYR A 19 -12.75 7.99 -9.83
N SER A 20 -12.49 6.79 -10.34
CA SER A 20 -11.21 6.50 -10.99
C SER A 20 -11.06 7.26 -12.31
N ALA A 21 -12.12 7.34 -13.13
CA ALA A 21 -12.10 8.08 -14.38
C ALA A 21 -12.00 9.61 -14.20
N THR A 22 -12.58 10.14 -13.13
CA THR A 22 -12.55 11.59 -12.83
C THR A 22 -11.36 12.01 -11.96
N GLY A 23 -10.57 11.06 -11.45
CA GLY A 23 -9.46 11.35 -10.53
C GLY A 23 -9.93 11.92 -9.19
N ASN A 24 -11.14 11.59 -8.73
CA ASN A 24 -11.68 12.12 -7.49
C ASN A 24 -11.18 11.30 -6.28
N ALA A 25 -10.04 11.70 -5.73
CA ALA A 25 -9.42 11.03 -4.58
C ALA A 25 -10.29 11.05 -3.31
N ALA A 26 -10.90 12.19 -2.98
CA ALA A 26 -11.75 12.32 -1.79
C ALA A 26 -12.98 11.41 -1.88
N GLY A 27 -13.65 11.38 -3.03
CA GLY A 27 -14.78 10.46 -3.27
C GLY A 27 -14.36 8.99 -3.21
N MET A 28 -13.15 8.66 -3.66
CA MET A 28 -12.59 7.32 -3.58
C MET A 28 -12.35 6.86 -2.13
N GLU A 29 -11.87 7.76 -1.25
CA GLU A 29 -11.70 7.46 0.17
C GLU A 29 -13.04 7.21 0.88
N GLU A 30 -14.06 8.04 0.58
CA GLU A 30 -15.42 7.83 1.09
C GLU A 30 -16.00 6.50 0.60
N LEU A 31 -15.80 6.19 -0.68
CA LEU A 31 -16.24 4.94 -1.28
C LEU A 31 -15.59 3.72 -0.61
N ALA A 32 -14.28 3.80 -0.32
CA ALA A 32 -13.56 2.69 0.31
C ALA A 32 -14.20 2.29 1.64
N LYS A 33 -14.46 3.28 2.51
CA LYS A 33 -15.13 3.08 3.81
C LYS A 33 -16.56 2.57 3.65
N ALA A 34 -17.34 3.18 2.76
CA ALA A 34 -18.73 2.77 2.53
C ALA A 34 -18.82 1.35 1.94
N ALA A 35 -17.89 0.97 1.06
CA ALA A 35 -17.82 -0.36 0.49
C ALA A 35 -17.38 -1.41 1.53
N GLU A 36 -16.48 -1.05 2.44
CA GLU A 36 -16.07 -1.90 3.56
C GLU A 36 -17.26 -2.17 4.51
N GLU A 37 -17.97 -1.12 4.94
CA GLU A 37 -19.19 -1.23 5.75
C GLU A 37 -20.31 -2.00 5.03
N GLY A 38 -20.41 -1.82 3.71
CA GLY A 38 -21.34 -2.54 2.83
C GLY A 38 -20.93 -4.00 2.53
N GLY A 39 -19.82 -4.48 3.08
CA GLY A 39 -19.32 -5.85 2.89
C GLY A 39 -18.79 -6.14 1.48
N LYS A 40 -18.51 -5.12 0.67
CA LYS A 40 -17.90 -5.22 -0.66
C LYS A 40 -16.39 -5.06 -0.58
N THR A 41 -15.73 -6.05 0.03
CA THR A 41 -14.29 -6.08 0.27
C THR A 41 -13.44 -5.84 -0.98
N ASN A 42 -13.84 -6.38 -2.14
CA ASN A 42 -13.09 -6.18 -3.39
C ASN A 42 -13.08 -4.71 -3.85
N VAL A 43 -14.22 -4.01 -3.75
CA VAL A 43 -14.31 -2.60 -4.12
C VAL A 43 -13.55 -1.74 -3.10
N ALA A 44 -13.70 -2.03 -1.81
CA ALA A 44 -12.95 -1.36 -0.76
C ALA A 44 -11.43 -1.51 -0.96
N PHE A 45 -10.95 -2.73 -1.25
CA PHE A 45 -9.53 -3.00 -1.49
C PHE A 45 -8.98 -2.19 -2.68
N VAL A 46 -9.70 -2.19 -3.82
CA VAL A 46 -9.25 -1.41 -5.00
C VAL A 46 -9.28 0.09 -4.71
N ALA A 47 -10.29 0.58 -4.01
CA ALA A 47 -10.39 1.99 -3.65
C ALA A 47 -9.26 2.43 -2.69
N TYR A 48 -8.93 1.62 -1.68
CA TYR A 48 -7.78 1.86 -0.79
C TYR A 48 -6.45 1.79 -1.54
N LEU A 49 -6.30 0.84 -2.46
CA LEU A 49 -5.07 0.70 -3.26
C LEU A 49 -4.86 1.92 -4.18
N LEU A 50 -5.92 2.39 -4.85
CA LEU A 50 -5.84 3.56 -5.75
C LEU A 50 -5.60 4.87 -5.01
N THR A 51 -5.99 4.96 -3.74
CA THR A 51 -5.71 6.12 -2.87
C THR A 51 -4.37 5.99 -2.14
N GLY A 52 -3.63 4.90 -2.35
CA GLY A 52 -2.34 4.65 -1.73
C GLY A 52 -2.41 4.29 -0.25
N ASN A 53 -3.58 3.94 0.28
CA ASN A 53 -3.77 3.50 1.66
C ASN A 53 -3.52 1.98 1.77
N VAL A 54 -2.24 1.62 1.68
CA VAL A 54 -1.78 0.22 1.72
C VAL A 54 -2.01 -0.42 3.09
N GLU A 55 -2.03 0.36 4.17
CA GLU A 55 -2.30 -0.12 5.52
C GLU A 55 -3.73 -0.64 5.64
N ALA A 56 -4.71 0.14 5.15
CA ALA A 56 -6.10 -0.30 5.12
C ALA A 56 -6.30 -1.52 4.22
N CYS A 57 -5.57 -1.63 3.11
CA CYS A 57 -5.58 -2.84 2.28
C CYS A 57 -5.13 -4.09 3.05
N ALA A 58 -4.03 -3.99 3.80
CA ALA A 58 -3.52 -5.10 4.62
C ALA A 58 -4.51 -5.46 5.74
N ASP A 59 -5.05 -4.46 6.44
CA ASP A 59 -6.01 -4.66 7.52
C ASP A 59 -7.31 -5.31 7.01
N LEU A 60 -7.78 -4.92 5.82
CA LEU A 60 -8.95 -5.51 5.18
C LEU A 60 -8.74 -7.00 4.83
N LEU A 61 -7.53 -7.37 4.38
CA LEU A 61 -7.18 -8.77 4.13
C LEU A 61 -7.10 -9.58 5.43
N ILE A 62 -6.57 -9.00 6.50
CA ILE A 62 -6.54 -9.62 7.84
C ILE A 62 -7.97 -9.82 8.37
N ALA A 63 -8.81 -8.78 8.30
CA ALA A 63 -10.20 -8.81 8.76
C ALA A 63 -11.03 -9.87 8.03
N THR A 64 -10.76 -10.11 6.76
CA THR A 64 -11.41 -11.15 5.95
C THR A 64 -10.74 -12.53 6.04
N LYS A 65 -9.78 -12.71 6.95
CA LYS A 65 -9.03 -13.96 7.20
C LYS A 65 -8.24 -14.47 5.98
N ARG A 66 -7.83 -13.57 5.10
CA ARG A 66 -6.99 -13.88 3.93
C ARG A 66 -5.51 -13.65 4.25
N LEU A 67 -5.04 -14.32 5.30
CA LEU A 67 -3.71 -14.12 5.87
C LEU A 67 -2.54 -14.39 4.89
N PRO A 68 -2.58 -15.42 4.02
CA PRO A 68 -1.54 -15.60 3.02
C PRO A 68 -1.46 -14.43 2.03
N GLU A 69 -2.60 -13.94 1.55
CA GLU A 69 -2.68 -12.78 0.65
C GLU A 69 -2.14 -11.52 1.35
N ALA A 70 -2.52 -11.32 2.63
CA ALA A 70 -2.01 -10.21 3.44
C ALA A 70 -0.48 -10.27 3.61
N ALA A 71 0.09 -11.46 3.83
CA ALA A 71 1.54 -11.62 3.99
C ALA A 71 2.30 -11.29 2.69
N PHE A 72 1.81 -11.75 1.54
CA PHE A 72 2.42 -11.39 0.24
C PHE A 72 2.26 -9.91 -0.09
N PHE A 73 1.11 -9.33 0.23
CA PHE A 73 0.87 -7.90 0.06
C PHE A 73 1.82 -7.06 0.92
N ALA A 74 1.94 -7.40 2.21
CA ALA A 74 2.85 -6.72 3.12
C ALA A 74 4.30 -6.85 2.69
N ARG A 75 4.75 -8.02 2.22
CA ARG A 75 6.11 -8.19 1.70
C ARG A 75 6.45 -7.22 0.56
N THR A 76 5.44 -6.80 -0.21
CA THR A 76 5.63 -5.90 -1.37
C THR A 76 5.49 -4.42 -0.99
N TYR A 77 4.49 -4.07 -0.16
CA TYR A 77 4.12 -2.67 0.09
C TYR A 77 4.38 -2.20 1.52
N LEU A 78 4.44 -3.11 2.50
CA LEU A 78 4.58 -2.84 3.93
C LEU A 78 5.53 -3.86 4.61
N PRO A 79 6.81 -3.93 4.18
CA PRO A 79 7.74 -4.95 4.66
C PRO A 79 7.89 -4.98 6.19
N GLY A 80 7.70 -3.84 6.88
CA GLY A 80 7.72 -3.73 8.33
C GLY A 80 6.58 -4.45 9.06
N ARG A 81 5.46 -4.74 8.38
CA ARG A 81 4.32 -5.49 8.95
C ARG A 81 4.32 -6.98 8.63
N VAL A 82 5.33 -7.49 7.92
CA VAL A 82 5.38 -8.90 7.50
C VAL A 82 5.38 -9.83 8.71
N ASP A 83 6.20 -9.55 9.74
CA ASP A 83 6.29 -10.40 10.94
C ASP A 83 4.93 -10.51 11.66
N GLU A 84 4.24 -9.38 11.85
CA GLU A 84 2.90 -9.32 12.47
C GLU A 84 1.90 -10.24 11.74
N ILE A 85 1.84 -10.12 10.41
CA ILE A 85 0.86 -10.84 9.59
C ILE A 85 1.21 -12.32 9.47
N VAL A 86 2.50 -12.65 9.34
CA VAL A 86 2.95 -14.06 9.29
C VAL A 86 2.71 -14.73 10.65
N GLN A 87 2.85 -14.01 11.76
CA GLN A 87 2.50 -14.55 13.08
C GLN A 87 1.00 -14.89 13.15
N LEU A 88 0.11 -13.98 12.73
CA LEU A 88 -1.33 -14.26 12.68
C LEU A 88 -1.63 -15.46 11.78
N TRP A 89 -0.95 -15.56 10.63
CA TRP A 89 -1.09 -16.70 9.73
C TRP A 89 -0.63 -18.01 10.38
N ARG A 90 0.50 -18.00 11.07
CA ARG A 90 1.04 -19.15 11.80
C ARG A 90 0.07 -19.63 12.86
N GLU A 91 -0.49 -18.72 13.65
CA GLU A 91 -1.49 -19.03 14.68
C GLU A 91 -2.76 -19.64 14.09
N ASP A 92 -3.27 -19.12 12.97
CA ASP A 92 -4.46 -19.68 12.33
C ASP A 92 -4.18 -21.05 11.69
N LEU A 93 -3.03 -21.18 11.02
CA LEU A 93 -2.62 -22.42 10.36
C LEU A 93 -2.30 -23.54 11.37
N SER A 94 -1.83 -23.19 12.56
CA SER A 94 -1.54 -24.15 13.63
C SER A 94 -2.76 -24.99 14.04
N LYS A 95 -3.97 -24.44 13.88
CA LYS A 95 -5.25 -25.13 14.16
C LYS A 95 -5.51 -26.28 13.19
N ILE A 96 -4.90 -26.24 12.01
CA ILE A 96 -5.07 -27.22 10.93
C ILE A 96 -3.83 -28.12 10.84
N SER A 97 -2.63 -27.53 10.86
CA SER A 97 -1.36 -28.24 10.75
C SER A 97 -0.23 -27.45 11.40
N GLU A 98 0.30 -28.01 12.49
CA GLU A 98 1.47 -27.47 13.19
C GLU A 98 2.74 -27.52 12.32
N SER A 99 2.90 -28.56 11.51
CA SER A 99 4.02 -28.70 10.58
C SER A 99 4.04 -27.60 9.52
N ALA A 100 2.87 -27.28 8.95
CA ALA A 100 2.76 -26.22 7.96
C ALA A 100 2.96 -24.83 8.59
N ALA A 101 2.48 -24.62 9.82
CA ALA A 101 2.69 -23.38 10.57
C ALA A 101 4.19 -23.15 10.87
N ASN A 102 4.93 -24.18 11.24
CA ASN A 102 6.37 -24.09 11.51
C ASN A 102 7.23 -23.93 10.25
N ALA A 103 6.66 -24.18 9.06
CA ALA A 103 7.34 -23.93 7.79
C ALA A 103 7.32 -22.45 7.38
N LEU A 104 6.49 -21.62 8.04
CA LEU A 104 6.44 -20.18 7.78
C LEU A 104 7.65 -19.49 8.42
N ALA A 105 8.51 -18.94 7.57
CA ALA A 105 9.66 -18.16 8.00
C ALA A 105 9.28 -16.69 8.21
N MET A 106 9.89 -16.07 9.22
CA MET A 106 9.71 -14.65 9.54
C MET A 106 11.03 -13.90 9.34
N PRO A 107 11.03 -12.70 8.77
CA PRO A 107 12.22 -11.86 8.69
C PRO A 107 12.97 -11.67 10.01
N SER A 108 12.26 -11.57 11.14
CA SER A 108 12.89 -11.45 12.47
C SER A 108 13.60 -12.73 12.95
N GLU A 109 13.05 -13.91 12.64
CA GLU A 109 13.57 -15.21 13.09
C GLU A 109 14.59 -15.80 12.11
N ASN A 110 14.46 -15.50 10.82
CA ASN A 110 15.29 -16.05 9.76
C ASN A 110 15.88 -14.98 8.85
N PRO A 111 16.77 -14.09 9.34
CA PRO A 111 17.33 -13.01 8.53
C PRO A 111 18.01 -13.49 7.24
N ASP A 112 18.61 -14.68 7.26
CA ASP A 112 19.30 -15.28 6.11
C ASP A 112 18.35 -15.58 4.93
N LEU A 113 17.06 -15.83 5.20
CA LEU A 113 16.05 -16.11 4.18
C LEU A 113 15.45 -14.83 3.57
N PHE A 114 15.67 -13.69 4.22
CA PHE A 114 15.13 -12.39 3.82
C PHE A 114 16.28 -11.39 3.61
N PRO A 115 17.12 -11.60 2.58
CA PRO A 115 18.12 -10.61 2.22
C PRO A 115 17.40 -9.28 1.91
N ASP A 116 18.03 -8.18 2.31
CA ASP A 116 17.56 -6.82 2.07
C ASP A 116 16.33 -6.34 2.83
N GLN A 117 15.78 -7.14 3.76
CA GLN A 117 14.63 -6.71 4.56
C GLN A 117 14.85 -5.37 5.26
N ALA A 118 16.04 -5.17 5.86
CA ALA A 118 16.36 -3.92 6.53
C ALA A 118 16.38 -2.70 5.58
N PHE A 119 16.73 -2.91 4.32
CA PHE A 119 16.66 -1.86 3.29
C PHE A 119 15.24 -1.65 2.82
N ALA A 120 14.46 -2.73 2.65
CA ALA A 120 13.05 -2.65 2.28
C ALA A 120 12.24 -1.84 3.30
N VAL A 121 12.48 -2.04 4.60
CA VAL A 121 11.85 -1.25 5.68
C VAL A 121 12.28 0.22 5.64
N GLN A 122 13.53 0.52 5.28
CA GLN A 122 13.97 1.91 5.10
C GLN A 122 13.27 2.58 3.89
N VAL A 123 13.15 1.86 2.78
CA VAL A 123 12.41 2.32 1.59
C VAL A 123 10.96 2.60 1.95
N GLU A 124 10.30 1.68 2.67
CA GLU A 124 8.93 1.84 3.16
C GLU A 124 8.76 3.15 3.94
N GLN A 125 9.61 3.38 4.94
CA GLN A 125 9.55 4.61 5.77
C GLN A 125 9.70 5.89 4.92
N MET A 126 10.58 5.87 3.91
CA MET A 126 10.74 6.99 2.99
C MET A 126 9.47 7.25 2.17
N PHE A 127 8.84 6.20 1.65
CA PHE A 127 7.58 6.34 0.91
C PHE A 127 6.43 6.80 1.80
N MET A 128 6.33 6.29 3.03
CA MET A 128 5.32 6.75 3.98
C MET A 128 5.48 8.25 4.25
N ALA A 129 6.71 8.70 4.51
CA ALA A 129 7.00 10.12 4.74
C ALA A 129 6.68 10.99 3.51
N GLN A 130 7.04 10.53 2.30
CA GLN A 130 6.70 11.24 1.07
C GLN A 130 5.19 11.30 0.87
N ARG A 131 4.48 10.16 1.01
CA ARG A 131 3.03 10.09 0.90
C ARG A 131 2.35 11.05 1.87
N ASP A 132 2.79 11.09 3.12
CA ASP A 132 2.25 12.01 4.13
C ASP A 132 2.50 13.47 3.77
N ALA A 133 3.67 13.80 3.22
CA ALA A 133 4.00 15.15 2.76
C ALA A 133 3.10 15.62 1.60
N VAL A 134 2.72 14.71 0.69
CA VAL A 134 1.89 15.06 -0.49
C VAL A 134 0.40 14.73 -0.28
N LYS A 135 0.00 14.17 0.87
CA LYS A 135 -1.38 13.74 1.12
C LYS A 135 -2.43 14.85 0.95
N ALA A 136 -2.07 16.09 1.32
CA ALA A 136 -2.97 17.24 1.24
C ALA A 136 -3.04 17.87 -0.15
N SER A 137 -1.94 17.90 -0.89
CA SER A 137 -1.87 18.54 -2.21
C SER A 137 -2.14 17.59 -3.37
N GLY A 138 -1.94 16.28 -3.16
CA GLY A 138 -1.86 15.29 -4.24
C GLY A 138 -0.65 15.49 -5.15
N VAL A 139 -0.38 14.49 -5.99
CA VAL A 139 0.57 14.64 -7.11
C VAL A 139 -0.25 14.86 -8.37
N PRO A 140 -0.13 16.01 -9.04
CA PRO A 140 -0.89 16.26 -10.25
C PRO A 140 -0.38 15.38 -11.39
N ALA A 141 -1.30 14.86 -12.21
CA ALA A 141 -0.95 13.98 -13.32
C ALA A 141 -0.05 14.65 -14.38
N SER A 142 -0.04 15.99 -14.43
CA SER A 142 0.87 16.78 -15.27
C SER A 142 2.34 16.53 -14.97
N ASP A 143 2.67 16.10 -13.75
CA ASP A 143 4.04 15.88 -13.28
C ASP A 143 4.55 14.48 -13.65
N TYR A 144 3.72 13.64 -14.29
CA TYR A 144 4.14 12.31 -14.76
C TYR A 144 5.45 12.29 -15.58
N PRO A 145 5.74 13.25 -16.49
CA PRO A 145 6.98 13.25 -17.25
C PRO A 145 8.26 13.35 -16.41
N THR A 146 8.19 13.91 -15.20
CA THR A 146 9.34 14.00 -14.28
C THR A 146 9.53 12.72 -13.46
N ALA A 147 8.44 11.99 -13.19
CA ALA A 147 8.45 10.76 -12.40
C ALA A 147 8.55 9.46 -13.23
N LYS A 148 8.36 9.52 -14.55
CA LYS A 148 8.33 8.32 -15.41
C LYS A 148 9.59 7.45 -15.31
N GLU A 149 10.76 8.09 -15.09
CA GLU A 149 12.05 7.41 -15.00
C GLU A 149 12.23 6.75 -13.62
N ASP A 150 11.49 7.22 -12.62
CA ASP A 150 11.52 6.67 -11.26
C ASP A 150 10.88 5.27 -11.17
N LEU A 151 10.04 4.91 -12.15
CA LEU A 151 9.34 3.63 -12.21
C LEU A 151 10.29 2.43 -12.37
N ASP A 152 11.47 2.65 -12.96
CA ASP A 152 12.47 1.60 -13.22
C ASP A 152 13.56 1.55 -12.13
N LEU A 153 13.47 2.40 -11.08
CA LEU A 153 14.48 2.47 -10.04
C LEU A 153 14.41 1.27 -9.10
N ASN A 154 15.55 0.60 -8.91
CA ASN A 154 15.74 -0.35 -7.81
C ASN A 154 16.19 0.39 -6.56
N LEU A 155 15.22 0.77 -5.73
CA LEU A 155 15.44 1.59 -4.53
C LEU A 155 16.31 0.88 -3.49
N ILE A 156 16.22 -0.44 -3.41
CA ILE A 156 17.06 -1.25 -2.50
C ILE A 156 18.53 -1.11 -2.90
N GLU A 157 18.84 -1.26 -4.19
CA GLU A 157 20.22 -1.11 -4.69
C GLU A 157 20.73 0.33 -4.54
N LEU A 158 19.88 1.33 -4.74
CA LEU A 158 20.26 2.74 -4.53
C LEU A 158 20.64 3.02 -3.07
N ILE A 159 19.87 2.50 -2.11
CA ILE A 159 20.19 2.68 -0.68
C ILE A 159 21.46 1.92 -0.31
N LYS A 160 21.67 0.71 -0.84
CA LYS A 160 22.92 -0.05 -0.64
C LYS A 160 24.14 0.71 -1.18
N ALA A 161 24.04 1.25 -2.39
CA ALA A 161 25.09 2.02 -3.04
C ALA A 161 25.46 3.30 -2.28
N ARG A 162 24.51 3.87 -1.52
CA ARG A 162 24.74 5.06 -0.68
C ARG A 162 25.53 4.78 0.60
N GLY A 163 25.83 3.50 0.88
CA GLY A 163 26.43 3.04 2.13
C GLY A 163 25.37 2.95 3.21
N GLY A 164 25.07 1.75 3.69
CA GLY A 164 23.92 1.39 4.55
C GLY A 164 23.83 2.04 5.93
N GLY A 165 23.80 3.37 5.97
CA GLY A 165 23.67 4.20 7.16
C GLY A 165 23.95 5.66 6.80
N GLY A 166 22.94 6.40 6.35
CA GLY A 166 23.13 7.82 6.06
C GLY A 166 21.99 8.49 5.31
N ALA A 167 21.03 9.01 6.08
CA ALA A 167 19.99 9.98 5.74
C ALA A 167 19.03 9.64 4.57
N PRO A 168 17.72 9.89 4.73
CA PRO A 168 16.78 9.77 3.63
C PRO A 168 17.27 10.60 2.43
N PRO A 169 17.08 10.13 1.19
CA PRO A 169 17.37 10.95 0.02
C PRO A 169 16.60 12.27 0.15
N PRO A 170 17.23 13.39 -0.27
CA PRO A 170 16.52 14.65 -0.30
C PRO A 170 15.24 14.45 -1.14
N PRO A 171 14.11 15.02 -0.70
CA PRO A 171 12.88 14.95 -1.48
C PRO A 171 13.19 15.39 -2.92
N PRO A 172 12.58 14.76 -3.93
CA PRO A 172 12.72 15.20 -5.31
C PRO A 172 12.44 16.70 -5.38
N PRO A 173 13.19 17.45 -6.22
CA PRO A 173 13.10 18.90 -6.26
C PRO A 173 11.65 19.32 -6.43
N ALA A 174 11.15 20.15 -5.50
CA ALA A 174 9.82 20.72 -5.59
C ALA A 174 9.63 21.27 -7.01
N ALA A 175 8.57 20.82 -7.68
CA ALA A 175 8.23 21.28 -9.02
C ALA A 175 8.28 22.81 -9.05
N PRO A 176 8.94 23.42 -10.05
CA PRO A 176 8.96 24.87 -10.16
C PRO A 176 7.51 25.36 -10.22
N ALA A 177 7.17 26.30 -9.33
CA ALA A 177 5.87 26.95 -9.33
C ALA A 177 5.54 27.40 -10.75
N ALA A 178 4.40 26.94 -11.26
CA ALA A 178 3.91 27.34 -12.57
C ALA A 178 3.84 28.88 -12.63
N PRO A 179 4.32 29.52 -13.71
CA PRO A 179 4.19 30.96 -13.86
C PRO A 179 2.70 31.34 -13.99
N ASP A 180 2.34 32.45 -13.32
CA ASP A 180 1.02 33.09 -13.34
C ASP A 180 0.47 33.35 -14.76
#